data_AF-A0A7X9ARE2-F1
#
_entry.id   AF-A0A7X9ARE2-F1
#
_cell.length_a   1.000
_cell.length_b   1.000
_cell.length_c   1.000
_cell.angle_alpha   90.00
_cell.angle_beta   90.00
_cell.angle_gamma   90.00
#
_symmetry.space_group_name_H-M   'P 1'
#
loop_
_entity.id
_entity.type
_entity.pdbx_description
1 polymer ?
#
loop_
_entity_poly.entity_id
_entity_poly.type
_entity_poly.pdbx_seq_one_letter_code
_entity_poly.pdbx_strand_id
1 'polypeptide(L)'
;MSKTSKNATSTISFDGRLTPAIRRKLQEKRCQIGLPYQLIAKFFGVNWSTFRKWELGPTEVCELSVRPRLEAFLNGEYDVQLRGLVQARASRNYGTLVPHEVLLCLERVSNAYRLCYDRPDLRDSMVKNINQATLEAMSKLISPAESLPALDDSQP
;
A
#
# COMPACT_ATOMS: atom_id res chain seq x y z
N MET A 1 45.53 -4.64 5.09
CA MET A 1 44.74 -3.57 4.45
C MET A 1 43.29 -4.01 4.42
N SER A 2 42.44 -3.46 5.28
CA SER A 2 40.99 -3.70 5.22
C SER A 2 40.31 -2.38 5.55
N LYS A 3 39.90 -1.68 4.49
CA LYS A 3 39.17 -0.41 4.59
C LYS A 3 37.76 -0.73 5.11
N THR A 4 37.54 -0.49 6.39
CA THR A 4 36.19 -0.34 6.95
C THR A 4 35.56 0.89 6.31
N SER A 5 34.70 0.67 5.32
CA SER A 5 33.89 1.72 4.71
C SER A 5 32.92 2.24 5.77
N LYS A 6 33.26 3.39 6.36
CA LYS A 6 32.34 4.19 7.17
C LYS A 6 31.21 4.64 6.23
N ASN A 7 30.06 3.97 6.29
CA ASN A 7 28.82 4.53 5.76
C ASN A 7 28.51 5.79 6.57
N ALA A 8 28.93 6.94 6.06
CA ALA A 8 28.55 8.24 6.59
C ALA A 8 27.06 8.42 6.30
N THR A 9 26.21 8.12 7.27
CA THR A 9 24.79 8.46 7.24
C THR A 9 24.71 9.98 7.25
N SER A 10 24.62 10.59 6.06
CA SER A 10 24.45 12.04 5.94
C SER A 10 23.06 12.39 6.49
N THR A 11 23.04 13.00 7.67
CA THR A 11 21.83 13.53 8.29
C THR A 11 21.16 14.49 7.31
N ILE A 12 19.93 14.19 6.93
CA ILE A 12 19.15 15.03 6.03
C ILE A 12 18.60 16.19 6.86
N SER A 13 19.14 17.38 6.58
CA SER A 13 18.56 18.65 7.00
C SER A 13 17.63 19.15 5.89
N PHE A 14 16.44 19.58 6.24
CA PHE A 14 15.37 19.95 5.31
C PHE A 14 14.91 21.37 5.65
N ASP A 15 15.08 22.30 4.72
CA ASP A 15 14.73 23.72 4.90
C ASP A 15 13.22 24.02 4.84
N GLY A 16 12.39 22.97 4.72
CA GLY A 16 10.95 23.08 4.47
C GLY A 16 10.60 23.01 2.98
N ARG A 17 11.58 23.07 2.06
CA ARG A 17 11.36 22.96 0.62
C ARG A 17 11.40 21.52 0.14
N LEU A 18 10.27 21.05 -0.38
CA LEU A 18 10.10 19.73 -0.97
C LEU A 18 10.70 19.69 -2.37
N THR A 19 12.03 19.74 -2.45
CA THR A 19 12.78 19.59 -3.71
C THR A 19 12.56 18.20 -4.32
N PRO A 20 12.74 18.00 -5.64
CA PRO A 20 12.54 16.70 -6.27
C PRO A 20 13.34 15.54 -5.64
N ALA A 21 14.51 15.84 -5.05
CA ALA A 21 15.32 14.86 -4.32
C ALA A 21 14.68 14.47 -2.99
N ILE A 22 14.19 15.45 -2.22
CA ILE A 22 13.48 15.21 -0.95
C ILE A 22 12.18 14.46 -1.20
N ARG A 23 11.43 14.82 -2.25
CA ARG A 23 10.19 14.12 -2.64
C ARG A 23 10.42 12.65 -2.96
N ARG A 24 11.45 12.35 -3.75
CA ARG A 24 11.85 10.96 -4.03
C ARG A 24 12.20 10.21 -2.76
N LYS A 25 13.02 10.79 -1.87
CA LYS A 25 13.36 10.16 -0.58
C LYS A 25 12.14 9.93 0.30
N LEU A 26 11.20 10.88 0.34
CA LEU A 26 9.93 10.75 1.05
C LEU A 26 9.13 9.54 0.53
N GLN A 27 8.95 9.47 -0.79
CA GLN A 27 8.23 8.39 -1.46
C GLN A 27 8.92 7.05 -1.26
N GLU A 28 10.22 6.97 -1.51
CA GLU A 28 11.04 5.77 -1.32
C GLU A 28 10.91 5.26 0.11
N LYS A 29 11.07 6.14 1.10
CA LYS A 29 10.96 5.77 2.51
C LYS A 29 9.57 5.28 2.88
N ARG A 30 8.53 5.97 2.43
CA ARG A 30 7.14 5.55 2.64
C ARG A 30 6.89 4.17 2.04
N CYS A 31 7.35 3.93 0.81
CA CYS A 31 7.21 2.65 0.12
C CYS A 31 8.03 1.53 0.78
N GLN A 32 9.27 1.80 1.21
CA GLN A 32 10.13 0.84 1.93
C GLN A 32 9.50 0.35 3.24
N ILE A 33 8.80 1.24 3.95
CA ILE A 33 8.10 0.89 5.20
C ILE A 33 6.73 0.25 4.92
N GLY A 34 6.22 0.33 3.68
CA GLY A 34 4.90 -0.21 3.31
C GLY A 34 3.73 0.66 3.79
N LEU A 35 3.93 1.98 3.86
CA LEU A 35 2.94 2.91 4.40
C LEU A 35 1.97 3.41 3.31
N PRO A 36 0.65 3.16 3.46
CA PRO A 36 -0.36 3.78 2.61
C PRO A 36 -0.56 5.26 2.98
N TYR A 37 -0.95 6.08 2.00
CA TYR A 37 -1.10 7.54 2.15
C TYR A 37 -1.99 7.95 3.34
N GLN A 38 -3.06 7.21 3.62
CA GLN A 38 -3.96 7.53 4.72
C GLN A 38 -3.27 7.39 6.09
N LEU A 39 -2.38 6.41 6.23
CA LEU A 39 -1.74 6.11 7.51
C LEU A 39 -0.61 7.10 7.78
N ILE A 40 0.22 7.38 6.78
CA ILE A 40 1.31 8.35 6.93
C ILE A 40 0.77 9.78 7.10
N ALA A 41 -0.30 10.15 6.39
CA ALA A 41 -0.92 11.46 6.54
C ALA A 41 -1.55 11.63 7.92
N LYS A 42 -2.24 10.59 8.43
CA LYS A 42 -2.75 10.58 9.81
C LYS A 42 -1.61 10.73 10.82
N PHE A 43 -0.48 10.06 10.61
CA PHE A 43 0.69 10.19 11.48
C PHE A 43 1.19 11.65 11.54
N PHE A 44 1.27 12.33 10.40
CA PHE A 44 1.68 13.73 10.33
C PHE A 44 0.57 14.73 10.69
N GLY A 45 -0.67 14.27 10.92
CA GLY A 45 -1.82 15.14 11.21
C GLY A 45 -2.30 15.95 9.99
N VAL A 46 -1.99 15.49 8.77
CA VAL A 46 -2.36 16.15 7.52
C VAL A 46 -3.36 15.32 6.71
N ASN A 47 -4.02 15.93 5.74
CA ASN A 47 -4.87 15.21 4.80
C ASN A 47 -4.02 14.31 3.89
N TRP A 48 -4.52 13.11 3.54
CA TRP A 48 -3.83 12.18 2.63
C TRP A 48 -3.53 12.80 1.26
N SER A 49 -4.39 13.70 0.78
CA SER A 49 -4.17 14.44 -0.47
C SER A 49 -3.04 15.46 -0.36
N THR A 50 -2.86 16.07 0.82
CA THR A 50 -1.72 16.96 1.12
C THR A 50 -0.41 16.19 1.12
N PHE A 51 -0.35 15.05 1.81
CA PHE A 51 0.85 14.20 1.82
C PHE A 51 1.18 13.68 0.41
N ARG A 52 0.18 13.27 -0.38
CA ARG A 52 0.37 12.89 -1.78
C ARG A 52 0.93 14.04 -2.63
N LYS A 53 0.46 15.27 -2.40
CA LYS A 53 0.99 16.46 -3.08
C LYS A 53 2.43 16.77 -2.68
N TRP A 54 2.85 16.42 -1.47
CA TRP A 54 4.25 16.55 -1.08
C TRP A 54 5.17 15.62 -1.87
N GLU A 55 4.72 14.41 -2.20
CA GLU A 55 5.50 13.47 -3.03
C GLU A 55 5.41 13.78 -4.52
N LEU A 56 4.21 14.08 -5.03
CA LEU A 56 3.90 14.06 -6.47
C LEU A 56 3.37 15.38 -7.03
N GLY A 57 2.96 16.31 -6.16
CA GLY A 57 2.27 17.54 -6.56
C GLY A 57 3.22 18.74 -6.74
N PRO A 58 2.70 19.89 -7.19
CA PRO A 58 3.49 21.12 -7.33
C PRO A 58 3.81 21.78 -5.98
N THR A 59 3.41 21.19 -4.84
CA THR A 59 3.60 21.79 -3.52
C THR A 59 5.08 21.81 -3.15
N GLU A 60 5.69 22.99 -3.18
CA GLU A 60 7.13 23.16 -2.96
C GLU A 60 7.50 23.29 -1.49
N VAL A 61 6.54 23.54 -0.61
CA VAL A 61 6.81 23.85 0.80
C VAL A 61 5.85 23.10 1.71
N CYS A 62 6.33 22.56 2.81
CA CYS A 62 5.49 22.05 3.89
C CYS A 62 5.24 23.13 4.96
N GLU A 63 4.23 22.95 5.80
CA GLU A 63 4.03 23.81 6.96
C GLU A 63 5.25 23.77 7.89
N LEU A 64 5.60 24.92 8.49
CA LEU A 64 6.74 25.07 9.39
C LEU A 64 6.65 24.13 10.60
N SER A 65 5.44 23.89 11.10
CA SER A 65 5.16 22.97 12.21
C SER A 65 5.48 21.51 11.88
N VAL A 66 5.42 21.11 10.61
CA VAL A 66 5.62 19.72 10.18
C VAL A 66 7.07 19.45 9.78
N ARG A 67 7.85 20.50 9.46
CA ARG A 67 9.26 20.43 9.07
C ARG A 67 10.15 19.55 9.97
N PRO A 68 10.23 19.76 11.30
CA PRO A 68 11.10 18.95 12.16
C PRO A 68 10.66 17.48 12.20
N ARG A 69 9.35 17.22 12.05
CA ARG A 69 8.82 15.85 11.99
C ARG A 69 9.16 15.19 10.66
N LEU A 70 9.17 15.93 9.56
CA LEU A 70 9.58 15.44 8.25
C LEU A 70 11.08 15.11 8.21
N GLU A 71 11.93 15.94 8.85
CA GLU A 71 13.36 15.68 9.03
C GLU A 71 13.59 14.39 9.80
N ALA A 72 12.99 14.28 10.99
CA ALA A 72 13.08 13.09 11.83
C ALA A 72 12.59 11.83 11.08
N PHE A 73 11.52 11.96 10.29
CA PHE A 73 11.06 10.88 9.41
C PHE A 73 12.11 10.51 8.37
N LEU A 74 12.66 11.46 7.62
CA LEU A 74 13.67 11.20 6.59
C LEU A 74 14.95 10.57 7.19
N ASN A 75 15.34 10.98 8.40
CA ASN A 75 16.46 10.43 9.15
C ASN A 75 16.17 9.07 9.81
N GLY A 76 14.89 8.67 9.89
CA GLY A 76 14.48 7.33 10.32
C GLY A 76 14.20 7.18 11.80
N GLU A 77 14.02 8.30 12.49
CA GLU A 77 13.71 8.31 13.92
C GLU A 77 12.34 7.65 14.21
N TYR A 78 11.41 7.69 13.24
CA TYR A 78 10.09 7.07 13.36
C TYR A 78 9.99 5.67 12.76
N ASP A 79 11.06 5.12 12.20
CA ASP A 79 11.03 3.87 11.45
C ASP A 79 10.45 2.70 12.26
N VAL A 80 10.90 2.53 13.51
CA VAL A 80 10.45 1.45 14.40
C VAL A 80 8.96 1.61 14.71
N GLN A 81 8.52 2.82 15.04
CA GLN A 81 7.12 3.13 15.35
C GLN A 81 6.22 2.89 14.14
N LEU A 82 6.63 3.36 12.96
CA LEU A 82 5.85 3.23 11.73
C LEU A 82 5.79 1.79 11.23
N ARG A 83 6.89 1.03 11.35
CA ARG A 83 6.89 -0.42 11.09
C ARG A 83 5.94 -1.15 12.04
N GLY A 84 5.93 -0.79 13.33
CA GLY A 84 4.97 -1.32 14.30
C GLY A 84 3.51 -1.02 13.92
N LEU A 85 3.22 0.19 13.42
CA LEU A 85 1.88 0.55 12.94
C LEU A 85 1.45 -0.25 11.70
N VAL A 86 2.37 -0.48 10.76
CA VAL A 86 2.12 -1.29 9.57
C VAL A 86 1.90 -2.76 9.96
N GLN A 87 2.73 -3.30 10.84
CA GLN A 87 2.61 -4.66 11.36
C GLN A 87 1.29 -4.83 12.12
N ALA A 88 0.93 -3.93 13.04
CA ALA A 88 -0.35 -3.99 13.74
C ALA A 88 -1.55 -3.96 12.78
N ARG A 89 -1.43 -3.22 11.66
CA ARG A 89 -2.45 -3.22 10.59
C ARG A 89 -2.47 -4.52 9.79
N ALA A 90 -1.32 -5.12 9.51
CA ALA A 90 -1.19 -6.38 8.78
C ALA A 90 -1.58 -7.60 9.63
N SER A 91 -1.28 -7.60 10.93
CA SER A 91 -1.78 -8.59 11.89
C SER A 91 -3.30 -8.50 12.04
N ARG A 92 -3.90 -7.33 11.78
CA ARG A 92 -5.36 -7.15 11.65
C ARG A 92 -5.89 -7.42 10.25
N ASN A 93 -5.05 -7.51 9.22
CA ASN A 93 -5.43 -7.69 7.82
C ASN A 93 -4.40 -8.58 7.13
N TYR A 94 -4.61 -9.91 7.08
CA TYR A 94 -4.12 -10.96 6.13
C TYR A 94 -2.79 -10.80 5.35
N GLY A 95 -1.96 -9.79 5.60
CA GLY A 95 -1.04 -9.21 4.63
C GLY A 95 0.28 -9.97 4.52
N THR A 96 0.54 -10.89 5.44
CA THR A 96 1.66 -11.83 5.37
C THR A 96 1.31 -13.11 4.62
N LEU A 97 0.04 -13.31 4.22
CA LEU A 97 -0.45 -14.53 3.57
C LEU A 97 -0.90 -14.30 2.12
N VAL A 98 -0.99 -13.05 1.68
CA VAL A 98 -1.64 -12.68 0.42
C VAL A 98 -0.61 -12.12 -0.57
N PRO A 99 -0.47 -12.69 -1.78
CA PRO A 99 0.47 -12.21 -2.80
C PRO A 99 0.29 -10.73 -3.15
N HIS A 100 1.38 -10.08 -3.59
CA HIS A 100 1.40 -8.65 -3.91
C HIS A 100 0.36 -8.26 -4.96
N GLU A 101 0.14 -9.12 -5.94
CA GLU A 101 -0.82 -8.94 -7.03
C GLU A 101 -2.26 -8.84 -6.51
N VAL A 102 -2.57 -9.65 -5.49
CA VAL A 102 -3.88 -9.63 -4.83
C VAL A 102 -4.05 -8.34 -4.02
N LEU A 103 -2.99 -7.85 -3.38
CA LEU A 103 -3.01 -6.56 -2.69
C LEU A 103 -3.28 -5.39 -3.65
N LEU A 104 -2.62 -5.38 -4.81
CA LEU A 104 -2.86 -4.38 -5.86
C LEU A 104 -4.30 -4.45 -6.39
N CYS A 105 -4.84 -5.65 -6.55
CA CYS A 105 -6.24 -5.84 -6.94
C CYS A 105 -7.19 -5.24 -5.90
N LEU A 106 -6.99 -5.55 -4.61
CA LEU A 106 -7.80 -5.02 -3.52
C LEU A 106 -7.71 -3.49 -3.41
N GLU A 107 -6.54 -2.90 -3.67
CA GLU A 107 -6.38 -1.44 -3.72
C GLU A 107 -7.18 -0.82 -4.87
N ARG A 108 -7.13 -1.41 -6.07
CA ARG A 108 -7.91 -0.94 -7.24
C ARG A 108 -9.41 -1.02 -6.96
N VAL A 109 -9.87 -2.13 -6.38
CA VAL A 109 -11.25 -2.33 -5.96
C VAL A 109 -11.65 -1.28 -4.91
N SER A 110 -10.82 -1.05 -3.88
CA SER A 110 -11.12 -0.06 -2.85
C SER A 110 -11.22 1.36 -3.41
N ASN A 111 -10.33 1.72 -4.34
CA ASN A 111 -10.34 3.02 -4.99
C ASN A 111 -11.55 3.20 -5.90
N ALA A 112 -11.90 2.20 -6.72
CA ALA A 112 -13.08 2.26 -7.57
C ALA A 112 -14.39 2.34 -6.76
N TYR A 113 -14.50 1.60 -5.66
CA TYR A 113 -15.64 1.72 -4.74
C TYR A 113 -15.78 3.13 -4.15
N ARG A 114 -14.64 3.76 -3.79
CA ARG A 114 -14.63 5.14 -3.29
C ARG A 114 -15.06 6.14 -4.36
N LEU A 115 -14.65 5.97 -5.61
CA LEU A 115 -15.05 6.84 -6.72
C LEU A 115 -16.56 6.80 -6.98
N CYS A 116 -17.23 5.69 -6.68
CA CYS A 116 -18.69 5.59 -6.75
C CYS A 116 -19.42 6.28 -5.59
N TYR A 117 -18.83 7.27 -4.91
CA TYR A 117 -19.42 7.94 -3.73
C TYR A 117 -20.81 8.50 -3.97
N ASP A 118 -20.99 9.19 -5.08
CA ASP A 118 -22.27 9.81 -5.43
C ASP A 118 -23.22 8.85 -6.17
N ARG A 119 -22.84 7.56 -6.32
CA ARG A 119 -23.60 6.52 -7.04
C ARG A 119 -23.71 5.25 -6.20
N PRO A 120 -24.61 5.24 -5.20
CA PRO A 120 -24.78 4.10 -4.29
C PRO A 120 -25.22 2.82 -5.03
N ASP A 121 -25.97 2.96 -6.11
CA ASP A 121 -26.35 1.86 -7.01
C ASP A 121 -25.13 1.11 -7.58
N LEU A 122 -24.12 1.86 -8.02
CA LEU A 122 -22.88 1.29 -8.55
C LEU A 122 -22.02 0.68 -7.44
N ARG A 123 -22.02 1.26 -6.24
CA ARG A 123 -21.33 0.68 -5.07
C ARG A 123 -21.90 -0.68 -4.71
N ASP A 124 -23.21 -0.78 -4.62
CA ASP A 124 -23.90 -2.01 -4.25
C ASP A 124 -23.71 -3.09 -5.32
N SER A 125 -23.82 -2.71 -6.59
CA SER A 125 -23.53 -3.59 -7.73
C SER A 125 -22.08 -4.11 -7.69
N MET A 126 -21.13 -3.22 -7.43
CA MET A 126 -19.71 -3.59 -7.36
C MET A 126 -19.42 -4.57 -6.22
N VAL A 127 -19.98 -4.36 -5.03
CA VAL A 127 -19.85 -5.29 -3.90
C VAL A 127 -20.49 -6.65 -4.22
N LYS A 128 -21.68 -6.65 -4.82
CA LYS A 128 -22.35 -7.89 -5.26
C LYS A 128 -21.49 -8.66 -6.26
N ASN A 129 -20.91 -7.99 -7.24
CA ASN A 129 -20.07 -8.63 -8.27
C ASN A 129 -18.79 -9.24 -7.67
N ILE A 130 -18.16 -8.56 -6.72
CA ILE A 130 -16.97 -9.10 -6.02
C ILE A 130 -17.33 -10.35 -5.22
N ASN A 131 -18.44 -10.31 -4.49
CA ASN A 131 -18.92 -11.46 -3.71
C ASN A 131 -19.28 -12.63 -4.63
N GLN A 132 -19.98 -12.36 -5.74
CA GLN A 132 -20.35 -13.39 -6.71
C GLN A 132 -19.12 -14.07 -7.32
N ALA A 133 -18.13 -13.29 -7.78
CA ALA A 133 -16.89 -13.83 -8.33
C ALA A 133 -16.13 -14.66 -7.30
N THR A 134 -16.15 -14.26 -6.02
CA THR A 134 -15.52 -15.00 -4.93
C THR A 134 -16.24 -16.34 -4.70
N LEU A 135 -17.57 -16.32 -4.63
CA LEU A 135 -18.39 -17.52 -4.43
C LEU A 135 -18.23 -18.51 -5.59
N GLU A 136 -18.17 -18.03 -6.84
CA GLU A 136 -17.93 -18.87 -8.01
C GLU A 136 -16.56 -19.53 -7.97
N ALA A 137 -15.51 -18.79 -7.60
CA ALA A 137 -14.17 -19.34 -7.43
C ALA A 137 -14.11 -20.39 -6.32
N MET A 138 -14.79 -20.16 -5.19
CA MET A 138 -14.85 -21.12 -4.08
C MET A 138 -15.68 -22.36 -4.43
N SER A 139 -16.79 -22.20 -5.17
CA SER A 139 -17.62 -23.32 -5.63
C SER A 139 -16.80 -24.30 -6.48
N LYS A 140 -15.98 -23.80 -7.39
CA LYS A 140 -15.07 -24.61 -8.23
C LYS A 140 -14.02 -25.39 -7.44
N LEU A 141 -13.67 -24.95 -6.23
CA LEU A 141 -12.74 -25.65 -5.34
C LEU A 141 -13.42 -26.79 -4.57
N ILE A 142 -14.74 -26.72 -4.40
CA ILE A 142 -15.54 -27.69 -3.65
C ILE A 142 -16.16 -28.74 -4.60
N SER A 143 -16.36 -28.38 -5.87
CA SER A 143 -16.79 -29.33 -6.90
C SER A 143 -15.69 -30.39 -7.13
N PRO A 144 -15.98 -31.70 -6.99
CA PRO A 144 -15.03 -32.73 -7.35
C PRO A 144 -14.69 -32.59 -8.83
N ALA A 145 -13.40 -32.66 -9.17
CA ALA A 145 -12.94 -32.66 -10.55
C ALA A 145 -13.74 -33.71 -11.32
N GLU A 146 -14.55 -33.28 -12.28
CA GLU A 146 -15.30 -34.18 -13.15
C GLU A 146 -14.31 -35.19 -13.73
N SER A 147 -14.54 -36.45 -13.39
CA SER A 147 -13.88 -37.61 -13.96
C SER A 147 -13.93 -37.50 -15.48
N LEU A 148 -12.76 -37.31 -16.11
CA LEU A 148 -12.57 -37.55 -17.53
C LEU A 148 -13.23 -38.90 -17.88
N PRO A 149 -14.11 -38.97 -18.89
CA PRO A 149 -14.68 -40.24 -19.29
C PRO A 149 -13.52 -41.12 -19.74
N ALA A 150 -13.37 -42.28 -19.09
CA ALA A 150 -12.50 -43.34 -19.55
C ALA A 150 -12.90 -43.66 -21.00
N LEU A 151 -11.97 -43.47 -21.93
CA LEU A 151 -12.08 -44.02 -23.27
C LEU A 151 -12.23 -45.53 -23.12
N ASP A 152 -13.43 -45.99 -23.43
CA ASP A 152 -13.81 -47.38 -23.54
C ASP A 152 -13.07 -47.99 -24.75
N ASP A 153 -11.83 -48.43 -24.53
CA ASP A 153 -11.17 -49.39 -25.43
C ASP A 153 -11.74 -50.79 -25.14
N SER A 154 -13.02 -50.95 -25.48
CA SER A 154 -13.64 -52.25 -25.67
C SER A 154 -13.87 -52.41 -27.17
N GLN A 155 -13.05 -53.21 -27.85
CA GLN A 155 -13.56 -54.23 -28.75
C GLN A 155 -12.48 -55.29 -29.09
N PRO A 156 -12.88 -56.57 -29.25
CA PRO A 156 -12.01 -57.71 -29.54
C PRO A 156 -11.58 -57.80 -31.01
#